data_AF-A0A0R1KHD4-F1
#
_entry.id   AF-A0A0R1KHD4-F1
#
_cell.length_a   1.000
_cell.length_b   1.000
_cell.length_c   1.000
_cell.angle_alpha   90.00
_cell.angle_beta   90.00
_cell.angle_gamma   90.00
#
_symmetry.space_group_name_H-M   'P 1'
#
loop_
_entity.id
_entity.type
_entity.pdbx_description
1 polymer ?
#
loop_
_entity_poly.entity_id
_entity_poly.type
_entity_poly.pdbx_seq_one_letter_code
_entity_poly.pdbx_strand_id
1 'polypeptide(L)'
;MTFSEALEQLKLGKKLKRKNWNGKNQFIFLIDRDFLEDILRGGTDEKWGDRPWKENAFLNSLEVTEFNVTDLLAIKTTANQLQLGWLASQTDMLSDDWEVIDNSLKEVKTEDSAIGSDNAAASAINNPVKHAIHNSFMPGA
;
A
#
# COMPACT_ATOMS: atom_id res chain seq x y z
N MET A 1 1.78 6.07 -21.51
CA MET A 1 0.59 5.21 -21.42
C MET A 1 -0.61 6.10 -21.20
N THR A 2 -1.78 5.74 -21.73
CA THR A 2 -3.06 6.43 -21.46
C THR A 2 -3.51 6.23 -20.01
N PHE A 3 -4.48 7.02 -19.54
CA PHE A 3 -5.05 6.84 -18.20
C PHE A 3 -5.74 5.47 -18.03
N SER A 4 -6.41 4.93 -19.04
CA SER A 4 -7.02 3.60 -18.96
C SER A 4 -5.97 2.49 -18.80
N GLU A 5 -4.87 2.56 -19.55
CA GLU A 5 -3.73 1.64 -19.38
C GLU A 5 -3.09 1.80 -17.99
N ALA A 6 -2.99 3.04 -17.50
CA ALA A 6 -2.51 3.34 -16.16
C ALA A 6 -3.38 2.67 -15.07
N LEU A 7 -4.71 2.72 -15.20
CA LEU A 7 -5.61 2.03 -14.27
C LEU A 7 -5.38 0.51 -14.26
N GLU A 8 -5.13 -0.11 -15.41
CA GLU A 8 -4.80 -1.53 -15.46
C GLU A 8 -3.47 -1.84 -14.76
N GLN A 9 -2.45 -0.99 -14.92
CA GLN A 9 -1.19 -1.15 -14.18
C GLN A 9 -1.36 -0.95 -12.66
N LEU A 10 -2.22 -0.01 -12.24
CA LEU A 10 -2.53 0.22 -10.82
C LEU A 10 -3.20 -1.00 -10.18
N LYS A 11 -4.15 -1.64 -10.88
CA LYS A 11 -4.78 -2.90 -10.45
C LYS A 11 -3.78 -4.05 -10.34
N LEU A 12 -2.68 -4.01 -11.10
CA LEU A 12 -1.55 -4.94 -10.97
C LEU A 12 -0.58 -4.58 -9.84
N GLY A 13 -0.92 -3.61 -8.98
CA GLY A 13 -0.09 -3.17 -7.86
C GLY A 13 1.12 -2.31 -8.25
N LYS A 14 1.17 -1.80 -9.48
CA LYS A 14 2.26 -0.92 -9.93
C LYS A 14 2.05 0.50 -9.39
N LYS A 15 3.17 1.19 -9.15
CA LYS A 15 3.18 2.63 -8.86
C LYS A 15 3.36 3.39 -10.17
N LEU A 16 2.60 4.45 -10.35
CA LEU A 16 2.65 5.24 -11.58
C LEU A 16 2.97 6.70 -11.32
N LYS A 17 3.64 7.32 -12.27
CA LYS A 17 3.83 8.77 -12.32
C LYS A 17 3.46 9.28 -13.70
N ARG A 18 3.33 10.59 -13.82
CA ARG A 18 3.25 11.28 -15.10
C ARG A 18 4.59 11.95 -15.40
N LYS A 19 4.98 11.98 -16.68
CA LYS A 19 6.18 12.70 -17.13
C LYS A 19 6.10 14.19 -16.82
N ASN A 20 4.91 14.77 -16.99
CA ASN A 20 4.68 16.20 -16.91
C ASN A 20 4.15 16.68 -15.54
N TRP A 21 4.20 15.86 -14.49
CA TRP A 21 3.93 16.36 -13.14
C TRP A 21 5.06 17.28 -12.67
N ASN A 22 4.70 18.36 -11.99
CA ASN A 22 5.63 19.40 -11.50
C ASN A 22 6.47 18.96 -10.29
N GLY A 23 6.71 17.66 -10.13
CA GLY A 23 7.15 17.08 -8.88
C GLY A 23 8.07 15.88 -8.99
N LYS A 24 9.30 16.01 -8.49
CA LYS A 24 10.18 14.86 -8.29
C LYS A 24 9.57 13.90 -7.27
N ASN A 25 9.67 12.59 -7.54
CA ASN A 25 9.21 11.50 -6.66
C ASN A 25 7.70 11.52 -6.33
N GLN A 26 6.88 12.19 -7.13
CA GLN A 26 5.42 12.13 -7.04
C GLN A 26 4.91 10.90 -7.79
N PHE A 27 4.04 10.10 -7.15
CA PHE A 27 3.46 8.91 -7.75
C PHE A 27 2.11 8.54 -7.14
N ILE A 28 1.27 7.87 -7.91
CA ILE A 28 0.03 7.25 -7.46
C ILE A 28 0.17 5.73 -7.34
N PHE A 29 -0.67 5.15 -6.50
CA PHE A 29 -0.78 3.72 -6.30
C PHE A 29 -2.20 3.36 -5.85
N LEU A 30 -2.58 2.09 -6.06
CA LEU A 30 -3.82 1.54 -5.55
C LEU A 30 -3.57 0.97 -4.15
N ILE A 31 -4.47 1.30 -3.22
CA ILE A 31 -4.60 0.62 -1.94
C ILE A 31 -5.80 -0.31 -2.11
N ASP A 32 -5.55 -1.62 -2.02
CA ASP A 32 -6.60 -2.62 -2.11
C ASP A 32 -7.48 -2.64 -0.86
N ARG A 33 -8.73 -3.02 -1.05
CA ARG A 33 -9.74 -3.16 0.00
C ARG A 33 -9.26 -4.03 1.15
N ASP A 34 -8.70 -5.20 0.86
CA ASP A 34 -8.39 -6.21 1.87
C ASP A 34 -7.33 -5.68 2.84
N PHE A 35 -6.27 -5.06 2.31
CA PHE A 35 -5.24 -4.40 3.11
C PHE A 35 -5.80 -3.27 3.98
N LEU A 36 -6.68 -2.43 3.44
CA LEU A 36 -7.27 -1.32 4.19
C LEU A 36 -8.26 -1.83 5.25
N GLU A 37 -9.04 -2.86 4.93
CA GLU A 37 -9.93 -3.53 5.87
C GLU A 37 -9.14 -4.16 7.01
N ASP A 38 -8.04 -4.84 6.73
CA ASP A 38 -7.15 -5.41 7.74
C ASP A 38 -6.63 -4.32 8.69
N ILE A 39 -6.13 -3.20 8.17
CA ILE A 39 -5.68 -2.06 9.00
C ILE A 39 -6.83 -1.53 9.87
N LEU A 40 -7.99 -1.28 9.27
CA LEU A 40 -9.14 -0.70 9.97
C LEU A 40 -9.72 -1.65 11.01
N ARG A 41 -9.60 -2.97 10.84
CA ARG A 41 -10.02 -3.96 11.84
C ARG A 41 -8.98 -4.20 12.94
N GLY A 42 -7.81 -3.57 12.87
CA GLY A 42 -6.78 -3.63 13.90
C GLY A 42 -5.58 -4.54 13.59
N GLY A 43 -5.44 -4.97 12.33
CA GLY A 43 -4.36 -5.84 11.85
C GLY A 43 -4.59 -7.32 12.17
N THR A 44 -4.33 -8.20 11.21
CA THR A 44 -4.37 -9.66 11.39
C THR A 44 -3.01 -10.20 11.82
N ASP A 45 -2.44 -9.69 12.91
CA ASP A 45 -1.27 -10.37 13.46
C ASP A 45 -1.75 -11.56 14.29
N GLU A 46 -1.45 -12.79 13.83
CA GLU A 46 -1.50 -13.99 14.66
C GLU A 46 -0.72 -13.79 15.98
N LYS A 47 0.29 -12.92 15.96
CA LYS A 47 1.11 -12.53 17.13
C LYS A 47 0.34 -11.72 18.18
N TRP A 48 -0.80 -11.13 17.82
CA TRP A 48 -1.62 -10.29 18.70
C TRP A 48 -2.91 -10.97 19.16
N GLY A 49 -3.06 -12.28 18.91
CA GLY A 49 -4.03 -13.18 19.52
C GLY A 49 -5.47 -12.71 19.42
N ASP A 50 -6.25 -13.25 18.47
CA ASP A 50 -7.71 -13.09 18.37
C ASP A 50 -8.23 -11.77 18.94
N ARG A 51 -7.73 -10.61 18.49
CA ARG A 51 -8.38 -9.35 18.85
C ARG A 51 -9.66 -9.31 18.05
N PRO A 52 -10.85 -9.45 18.68
CA PRO A 52 -12.06 -9.27 17.92
C PRO A 52 -12.04 -7.84 17.38
N TRP A 53 -12.23 -7.68 16.07
CA TRP A 53 -12.49 -6.44 15.34
C TRP A 53 -13.41 -5.45 16.08
N LYS A 54 -14.20 -5.93 17.05
CA LYS A 54 -14.99 -5.17 18.04
C LYS A 54 -14.18 -4.28 18.99
N GLU A 55 -12.85 -4.34 18.99
CA GLU A 55 -12.00 -3.54 19.89
C GLU A 55 -11.20 -2.44 19.18
N ASN A 56 -11.48 -2.16 17.91
CA ASN A 56 -10.89 -0.97 17.30
C ASN A 56 -11.48 0.29 17.97
N ALA A 57 -10.72 0.86 18.91
CA ALA A 57 -11.13 2.02 19.71
C ALA A 57 -11.49 3.25 18.85
N PHE A 58 -10.91 3.37 17.65
CA PHE A 58 -11.25 4.44 16.70
C PHE A 58 -12.60 4.20 16.04
N LEU A 59 -12.90 3.00 15.55
CA LEU A 59 -14.21 2.72 14.95
C LEU A 59 -15.33 2.74 15.99
N ASN A 60 -15.05 2.23 17.20
CA ASN A 60 -16.00 2.28 18.31
C ASN A 60 -16.30 3.71 18.75
N SER A 61 -15.32 4.61 18.76
CA SER A 61 -15.57 6.03 19.09
C SER A 61 -16.38 6.77 18.03
N LEU A 62 -16.46 6.21 16.82
CA LEU A 62 -17.31 6.69 15.72
C LEU A 62 -18.66 5.95 15.65
N GLU A 63 -18.96 5.05 16.58
CA GLU A 63 -20.15 4.20 16.57
C GLU A 63 -20.32 3.35 15.29
N VAL A 64 -19.20 3.04 14.61
CA VAL A 64 -19.19 2.23 13.39
C VAL A 64 -19.06 0.76 13.78
N THR A 65 -20.20 0.05 13.75
CA THR A 65 -20.28 -1.37 14.12
C THR A 65 -20.17 -2.32 12.92
N GLU A 66 -20.55 -1.85 11.73
CA GLU A 66 -20.42 -2.55 10.45
C GLU A 66 -19.99 -1.57 9.35
N PHE A 67 -19.04 -1.97 8.52
CA PHE A 67 -18.56 -1.16 7.40
C PHE A 67 -18.01 -2.05 6.30
N ASN A 68 -18.06 -1.55 5.08
CA ASN A 68 -17.38 -2.11 3.92
C ASN A 68 -16.39 -1.09 3.39
N VAL A 69 -15.20 -1.54 3.09
CA VAL A 69 -14.15 -0.71 2.50
C VAL A 69 -14.17 -0.91 0.98
N THR A 70 -13.73 0.09 0.23
CA THR A 70 -13.47 -0.03 -1.21
C THR A 70 -12.01 0.27 -1.50
N ASP A 71 -11.51 -0.25 -2.62
CA ASP A 71 -10.21 0.17 -3.14
C ASP A 71 -10.16 1.69 -3.27
N LEU A 72 -8.99 2.26 -3.05
CA LEU A 72 -8.79 3.69 -3.21
C LEU A 72 -7.46 3.98 -3.88
N LEU A 73 -7.45 5.03 -4.70
CA LEU A 73 -6.21 5.59 -5.21
C LEU A 73 -5.62 6.54 -4.17
N ALA A 74 -4.31 6.46 -3.99
CA ALA A 74 -3.56 7.39 -3.17
C ALA A 74 -2.43 8.02 -3.99
N ILE A 75 -2.03 9.23 -3.62
CA ILE A 75 -0.88 9.91 -4.19
C ILE A 75 0.14 10.20 -3.10
N LYS A 76 1.41 9.91 -3.40
CA LYS A 76 2.54 10.48 -2.68
C LYS A 76 2.90 11.81 -3.32
N THR A 77 2.77 12.90 -2.57
CA THR A 77 3.09 14.25 -3.07
C THR A 77 4.60 14.52 -3.00
N THR A 78 5.02 15.60 -3.65
CA THR A 78 6.40 16.12 -3.58
C THR A 78 6.81 16.55 -2.18
N ALA A 79 5.84 16.93 -1.35
CA ALA A 79 6.03 17.27 0.06
C ALA A 79 6.16 16.02 0.95
N ASN A 80 6.29 14.83 0.36
CA ASN A 80 6.38 13.55 1.06
C ASN A 80 5.13 13.23 1.90
N GLN A 81 3.96 13.72 1.48
CA GLN A 81 2.68 13.40 2.11
C GLN A 81 1.96 12.30 1.34
N LEU A 82 1.34 11.37 2.06
CA LEU A 82 0.41 10.41 1.48
C LEU A 82 -1.00 10.98 1.58
N GLN A 83 -1.58 11.31 0.43
CA GLN A 83 -2.97 11.71 0.35
C GLN A 83 -3.79 10.51 -0.12
N LEU A 84 -4.65 10.03 0.77
CA LEU A 84 -5.63 8.97 0.48
C LEU A 84 -6.83 9.57 -0.25
N GLY A 85 -7.43 8.81 -1.16
CA GLY A 85 -8.56 9.28 -1.97
C GLY A 85 -8.16 10.31 -3.02
N TRP A 86 -7.02 10.09 -3.67
CA TRP A 86 -6.59 10.93 -4.78
C TRP A 86 -7.60 10.87 -5.92
N LEU A 87 -8.09 12.04 -6.32
CA LEU A 87 -9.01 12.19 -7.44
C LEU A 87 -8.24 12.57 -8.69
N ALA A 88 -8.36 11.76 -9.74
CA ALA A 88 -7.81 12.10 -11.04
C ALA A 88 -8.50 13.35 -11.58
N SER A 89 -7.72 14.39 -11.88
CA SER A 89 -8.25 15.58 -12.54
C SER A 89 -8.58 15.29 -14.00
N GLN A 90 -9.30 16.20 -14.66
CA GLN A 90 -9.54 16.09 -16.11
C GLN A 90 -8.22 16.01 -16.90
N THR A 91 -7.17 16.72 -16.47
CA THR A 91 -5.88 16.65 -17.15
C THR A 91 -5.22 15.29 -16.94
N ASP A 92 -5.35 14.68 -15.77
CA ASP A 92 -4.83 13.33 -15.50
C ASP A 92 -5.52 12.27 -16.37
N MET A 93 -6.85 12.34 -16.45
CA MET A 93 -7.66 11.40 -17.23
C MET A 93 -7.41 11.50 -18.74
N LEU A 94 -7.15 12.70 -19.26
CA LEU A 94 -6.92 12.95 -20.68
C LEU A 94 -5.46 12.80 -21.11
N SER A 95 -4.57 12.38 -20.21
CA SER A 95 -3.13 12.29 -20.50
C SER A 95 -2.69 10.93 -21.02
N ASP A 96 -1.63 10.96 -21.83
CA ASP A 96 -0.96 9.82 -22.47
C ASP A 96 0.50 9.62 -21.97
N ASP A 97 0.89 10.38 -20.96
CA ASP A 97 2.25 10.48 -20.43
C ASP A 97 2.49 9.68 -19.13
N TRP A 98 1.64 8.70 -18.84
CA TRP A 98 1.78 7.83 -17.67
C TRP A 98 2.94 6.83 -17.84
N GLU A 99 3.70 6.62 -16.75
CA GLU A 99 4.86 5.72 -16.65
C GLU A 99 4.81 4.88 -15.37
N VAL A 100 5.18 3.60 -15.48
CA VAL A 100 5.44 2.75 -14.32
C VAL A 100 6.73 3.20 -13.64
N ILE A 101 6.69 3.35 -12.32
CA ILE A 101 7.90 3.45 -11.51
C ILE A 101 8.33 2.02 -11.19
N ASP A 102 9.53 1.66 -11.64
CA ASP A 102 10.09 0.36 -11.32
C ASP A 102 10.26 0.25 -9.80
N ASN A 103 9.64 -0.79 -9.25
CA ASN A 103 9.63 -1.12 -7.82
C ASN A 103 10.85 -1.98 -7.48
N SER A 104 11.96 -1.90 -8.22
CA SER A 104 13.23 -2.51 -7.81
C SER A 104 13.54 -2.01 -6.40
N LEU A 105 13.22 -2.83 -5.41
CA LEU A 105 13.46 -2.55 -4.01
C LEU A 105 14.95 -2.23 -3.95
N LYS A 106 15.29 -0.99 -3.59
CA LYS A 106 16.65 -0.77 -3.12
C LYS A 106 16.72 -1.58 -1.84
N GLU A 107 17.42 -2.71 -1.89
CA GLU A 107 17.76 -3.47 -0.69
C GLU A 107 18.26 -2.47 0.35
N VAL A 108 17.48 -2.28 1.40
CA VAL A 108 17.94 -1.55 2.57
C VAL A 108 18.98 -2.48 3.17
N LYS A 109 20.26 -2.14 3.02
CA LYS A 109 21.33 -2.78 3.77
C LYS A 109 21.07 -2.49 5.25
N THR A 110 20.41 -3.41 5.92
CA THR A 110 20.38 -3.45 7.38
C THR A 110 21.79 -3.83 7.81
N GLU A 111 22.49 -2.94 8.50
CA GLU A 111 23.75 -3.29 9.15
C GLU A 111 23.46 -4.34 10.22
N ASP A 112 23.98 -5.56 9.98
CA ASP A 112 23.82 -6.72 10.85
C ASP A 112 24.31 -6.42 12.27
N SER A 113 23.41 -6.55 13.25
CA SER A 113 23.79 -6.95 14.60
C SER A 113 23.20 -8.34 14.84
N ALA A 114 24.12 -9.28 15.02
CA ALA A 114 23.88 -10.71 15.12
C ALA A 114 22.94 -11.08 16.28
N ILE A 115 22.11 -12.11 16.07
CA ILE A 115 21.98 -13.34 16.88
C ILE A 115 21.14 -14.33 16.05
N GLY A 116 21.60 -15.58 15.95
CA GLY A 116 21.10 -16.56 14.98
C GLY A 116 20.12 -17.62 15.50
N SER A 117 20.07 -18.68 14.69
CA SER A 117 19.46 -20.02 14.83
C SER A 117 18.04 -20.26 14.27
N ASP A 118 18.06 -21.08 13.20
CA ASP A 118 17.25 -22.27 12.90
C ASP A 118 15.78 -22.20 12.41
N ASN A 119 15.68 -22.55 11.12
CA ASN A 119 14.84 -23.59 10.49
C ASN A 119 13.36 -23.36 10.14
N ALA A 120 13.13 -23.52 8.82
CA ALA A 120 12.11 -24.31 8.14
C ALA A 120 10.64 -23.84 8.18
N ALA A 121 10.18 -23.28 7.05
CA ALA A 121 9.09 -23.84 6.24
C ALA A 121 8.88 -22.98 4.98
N ALA A 122 9.45 -23.43 3.86
CA ALA A 122 9.00 -22.99 2.54
C ALA A 122 7.72 -23.76 2.19
N SER A 123 6.57 -23.09 2.13
CA SER A 123 5.38 -23.61 1.42
C SER A 123 4.29 -22.54 1.30
N ALA A 124 4.12 -22.05 0.07
CA ALA A 124 2.89 -21.50 -0.53
C ALA A 124 2.23 -20.28 0.15
N ILE A 125 2.26 -19.12 -0.52
CA ILE A 125 1.10 -18.34 -0.99
C ILE A 125 1.63 -17.32 -2.01
N ASN A 126 1.37 -17.58 -3.29
CA ASN A 126 1.65 -16.68 -4.41
C ASN A 126 0.67 -15.50 -4.40
N ASN A 127 1.01 -14.42 -3.69
CA ASN A 127 0.45 -13.10 -4.01
C ASN A 127 1.49 -11.99 -3.72
N PRO A 128 2.17 -11.44 -4.75
CA PRO A 128 3.26 -10.48 -4.58
C PRO A 128 2.83 -9.13 -3.98
N VAL A 129 1.52 -8.86 -3.87
CA VAL A 129 0.97 -7.62 -3.27
C VAL A 129 1.06 -7.63 -1.74
N LYS A 130 0.86 -8.80 -1.09
CA LYS A 130 0.92 -8.92 0.37
C LYS A 130 2.28 -8.57 0.96
N HIS A 131 3.37 -8.81 0.23
CA HIS A 131 4.74 -8.66 0.74
C HIS A 131 5.32 -7.25 0.59
N ALA A 132 4.88 -6.46 -0.40
CA ALA A 132 5.53 -5.18 -0.71
C ALA A 132 5.11 -4.02 0.23
N ILE A 133 3.85 -4.01 0.68
CA ILE A 133 3.33 -2.94 1.56
C ILE A 133 3.57 -3.29 3.04
N HIS A 134 3.44 -4.57 3.41
CA HIS A 134 3.62 -5.04 4.79
C HIS A 134 5.05 -4.78 5.33
N ASN A 135 6.09 -4.95 4.50
CA ASN A 135 7.49 -4.75 4.91
C ASN A 135 7.93 -3.27 4.97
N SER A 136 7.10 -2.31 4.56
CA SER A 136 7.47 -0.88 4.52
C SER A 136 7.09 -0.11 5.80
N PHE A 137 6.34 -0.72 6.73
CA PHE A 137 5.76 -0.03 7.89
C PHE A 137 6.13 -0.62 9.27
N MET A 138 7.03 -1.61 9.35
CA MET A 138 7.49 -2.17 10.62
C MET A 138 8.68 -1.38 11.20
N PRO A 139 8.62 -0.83 12.43
CA PRO A 139 9.80 -0.41 13.17
C PRO A 139 10.28 -1.55 14.08
N GLY A 140 11.42 -2.16 13.76
CA GLY A 140 12.20 -3.03 14.66
C GLY A 140 11.56 -4.37 15.05
N ALA A 141 12.29 -5.46 14.79
CA ALA A 141 12.02 -6.78 15.37
C ALA A 141 12.18 -6.76 16.90
#